data_AF-A0A7S2W6I4-F1
#
_entry.id   AF-A0A7S2W6I4-F1
#
_cell.length_a   1.000
_cell.length_b   1.000
_cell.length_c   1.000
_cell.angle_alpha   90.00
_cell.angle_beta   90.00
_cell.angle_gamma   90.00
#
_symmetry.space_group_name_H-M   'P 1'
#
loop_
_entity.id
_entity.type
_entity.pdbx_description
1 polymer ?
#
loop_
_entity_poly.entity_id
_entity_poly.type
_entity_poly.pdbx_seq_one_letter_code
_entity_poly.pdbx_strand_id
1 'polypeptide(L)'
;MSVASTEITTENTCKMSQQQARRARQMSTTMKHLTELLTSRSDVFVGNASAVDVIPNMPKPSNTVHSTLTTLLGGEGTDRYVVYKGFLESLNEHGSICLRAIGFLLHQLSVTSSDEDGYEMQRGHLNSHLAMDRTAAECINLLPIKGVNTEVLVGGTETNNSIYGVLNTPMKSKMGSRLLQLWLRQPLVDLKEIQTRQHAVTTLVENSLERDALREEGLAAISSMDLDALSGKLEIYSASSNATKALEALYKLHLFATRGLPVVLNVLANFPDGDPLIEKLQQGLIEVSSDLEQSVQLVEAVLDMDVAPRDYLVKSSYHEHLGDIRQELDQIQEELDFIHRDMNDLWNKMSGSSSDQVRLETADNNSDNNKKSTCCWQFRIPDTNASKILQKDSGITVHRLLKNGVYFSTKELRQLGSKKQDLLVEYQSHQKEIVQNAMAVGVTYVPVLERASILLAQLDVLQSLAHVAANFTIKKEWKTKNYRGETH
;
A
#
# COMPACT_ATOMS: atom_id res chain seq x y z
N MET A 1 -26.04 -8.44 35.72
CA MET A 1 -25.02 -7.69 34.95
C MET A 1 -25.42 -7.38 33.49
N SER A 2 -26.63 -7.69 33.00
CA SER A 2 -26.98 -7.50 31.57
C SER A 2 -27.49 -6.10 31.16
N VAL A 3 -27.67 -5.17 32.11
CA VAL A 3 -28.39 -3.89 31.87
C VAL A 3 -27.46 -2.70 31.66
N ALA A 4 -26.32 -2.63 32.38
CA ALA A 4 -25.40 -1.50 32.30
C ALA A 4 -24.76 -1.32 30.90
N SER A 5 -24.50 -2.43 30.18
CA SER A 5 -23.88 -2.39 28.84
C SER A 5 -24.77 -1.75 27.77
N THR A 6 -26.10 -1.81 27.95
CA THR A 6 -27.09 -1.20 27.04
C THR A 6 -27.29 0.30 27.29
N GLU A 7 -27.03 0.79 28.50
CA GLU A 7 -27.15 2.21 28.85
C GLU A 7 -25.94 3.00 28.33
N ILE A 8 -24.72 2.46 28.49
CA ILE A 8 -23.48 3.10 27.99
C ILE A 8 -23.46 3.22 26.46
N THR A 9 -23.99 2.21 25.75
CA THR A 9 -24.06 2.21 24.28
C THR A 9 -25.16 3.13 23.73
N THR A 10 -26.27 3.30 24.45
CA THR A 10 -27.32 4.28 24.08
C THR A 10 -26.94 5.72 24.43
N GLU A 11 -26.20 5.96 25.52
CA GLU A 11 -25.62 7.28 25.79
C GLU A 11 -24.64 7.73 24.69
N ASN A 12 -23.72 6.87 24.27
CA ASN A 12 -22.68 7.25 23.31
C ASN A 12 -23.25 7.48 21.89
N THR A 13 -24.22 6.69 21.46
CA THR A 13 -24.95 6.93 20.21
C THR A 13 -25.80 8.21 20.27
N CYS A 14 -26.41 8.51 21.41
CA CYS A 14 -27.10 9.79 21.64
C CYS A 14 -26.12 10.99 21.57
N LYS A 15 -24.94 10.90 22.20
CA LYS A 15 -23.90 11.95 22.18
C LYS A 15 -23.39 12.21 20.75
N MET A 16 -23.14 11.16 19.95
CA MET A 16 -22.77 11.33 18.54
C MET A 16 -23.91 11.97 17.71
N SER A 17 -25.16 11.54 17.91
CA SER A 17 -26.32 12.14 17.25
C SER A 17 -26.47 13.64 17.60
N GLN A 18 -26.28 14.02 18.86
CA GLN A 18 -26.29 15.43 19.28
C GLN A 18 -25.13 16.25 18.68
N GLN A 19 -23.94 15.66 18.50
CA GLN A 19 -22.80 16.31 17.85
C GLN A 19 -23.03 16.51 16.35
N GLN A 20 -23.61 15.52 15.67
CA GLN A 20 -24.06 15.63 14.27
C GLN A 20 -25.17 16.68 14.12
N ALA A 21 -26.15 16.70 15.04
CA ALA A 21 -27.22 17.71 15.06
C ALA A 21 -26.68 19.13 15.35
N ARG A 22 -25.62 19.29 16.17
CA ARG A 22 -24.91 20.57 16.35
C ARG A 22 -24.23 21.02 15.05
N ARG A 23 -23.50 20.13 14.37
CA ARG A 23 -22.86 20.44 13.07
C ARG A 23 -23.90 20.81 12.01
N ALA A 24 -25.01 20.06 11.91
CA ALA A 24 -26.10 20.37 10.99
C ALA A 24 -26.78 21.73 11.29
N ARG A 25 -26.93 22.10 12.57
CA ARG A 25 -27.45 23.42 12.96
C ARG A 25 -26.47 24.55 12.62
N GLN A 26 -25.17 24.37 12.87
CA GLN A 26 -24.13 25.33 12.49
C GLN A 26 -24.10 25.57 10.96
N MET A 27 -24.16 24.48 10.18
CA MET A 27 -24.23 24.52 8.71
C MET A 27 -25.53 25.15 8.20
N SER A 28 -26.65 24.97 8.91
CA SER A 28 -27.92 25.65 8.59
C SER A 28 -27.86 27.16 8.89
N THR A 29 -27.17 27.58 9.97
CA THR A 29 -26.98 29.01 10.26
C THR A 29 -26.04 29.71 9.28
N THR A 30 -24.95 29.07 8.84
CA THR A 30 -24.06 29.65 7.81
C THR A 30 -24.76 29.74 6.46
N MET A 31 -25.53 28.71 6.07
CA MET A 31 -26.40 28.76 4.89
C MET A 31 -27.40 29.91 4.95
N LYS A 32 -28.12 30.08 6.07
CA LYS A 32 -29.06 31.21 6.23
C LYS A 32 -28.39 32.56 6.10
N HIS A 33 -27.22 32.76 6.71
CA HIS A 33 -26.51 34.04 6.65
C HIS A 33 -26.01 34.37 5.23
N LEU A 34 -25.61 33.35 4.47
CA LEU A 34 -25.34 33.47 3.03
C LEU A 34 -26.62 33.81 2.24
N THR A 35 -27.75 33.17 2.55
CA THR A 35 -29.04 33.47 1.90
C THR A 35 -29.48 34.91 2.17
N GLU A 36 -29.39 35.39 3.42
CA GLU A 36 -29.73 36.77 3.82
C GLU A 36 -28.86 37.78 3.05
N LEU A 37 -27.55 37.56 2.98
CA LEU A 37 -26.62 38.35 2.17
C LEU A 37 -27.00 38.37 0.68
N LEU A 38 -27.36 37.23 0.09
CA LEU A 38 -27.76 37.15 -1.31
C LEU A 38 -29.11 37.83 -1.58
N THR A 39 -30.09 37.73 -0.68
CA THR A 39 -31.38 38.42 -0.82
C THR A 39 -31.29 39.95 -0.67
N SER A 40 -30.18 40.48 -0.17
CA SER A 40 -29.96 41.93 -0.04
C SER A 40 -29.54 42.62 -1.35
N ARG A 41 -29.33 41.86 -2.43
CA ARG A 41 -29.03 42.32 -3.79
C ARG A 41 -30.24 42.03 -4.70
N SER A 42 -31.00 43.06 -5.06
CA SER A 42 -32.25 42.92 -5.83
C SER A 42 -32.12 43.30 -7.31
N ASP A 43 -30.90 43.31 -7.84
CA ASP A 43 -30.53 43.71 -9.18
C ASP A 43 -30.28 42.50 -10.12
N VAL A 44 -30.91 42.55 -11.31
CA VAL A 44 -30.80 41.63 -12.48
C VAL A 44 -31.54 40.27 -12.41
N PHE A 45 -32.74 40.19 -13.01
CA PHE A 45 -33.44 38.93 -13.35
C PHE A 45 -34.38 39.02 -14.58
N VAL A 46 -34.03 38.35 -15.69
CA VAL A 46 -34.88 37.85 -16.82
C VAL A 46 -34.07 36.75 -17.57
N GLY A 47 -34.58 35.66 -18.13
CA GLY A 47 -35.92 35.03 -18.04
C GLY A 47 -36.39 34.32 -19.33
N ASN A 48 -36.56 32.98 -19.30
CA ASN A 48 -37.22 32.10 -20.32
C ASN A 48 -36.48 31.92 -21.68
N ALA A 49 -36.66 30.89 -22.54
CA ALA A 49 -37.06 29.45 -22.52
C ALA A 49 -36.76 28.87 -23.97
N SER A 50 -37.08 27.65 -24.49
CA SER A 50 -37.78 26.42 -24.08
C SER A 50 -37.47 25.25 -25.08
N ALA A 51 -37.88 23.99 -24.78
CA ALA A 51 -37.98 22.77 -25.64
C ALA A 51 -36.66 22.16 -26.25
N VAL A 52 -36.33 20.85 -26.22
CA VAL A 52 -37.03 19.54 -26.49
C VAL A 52 -37.05 19.20 -28.01
N ASP A 53 -36.67 18.02 -28.54
CA ASP A 53 -36.76 16.62 -28.05
C ASP A 53 -35.60 15.63 -28.48
N VAL A 54 -35.79 14.32 -28.26
CA VAL A 54 -34.79 13.21 -28.14
C VAL A 54 -34.47 12.37 -29.40
N ILE A 55 -33.20 11.89 -29.51
CA ILE A 55 -32.81 10.49 -29.84
C ILE A 55 -31.30 10.25 -29.54
N PRO A 56 -30.89 9.09 -28.97
CA PRO A 56 -29.52 8.88 -28.50
C PRO A 56 -28.56 8.42 -29.61
N ASN A 57 -27.51 9.22 -29.85
CA ASN A 57 -26.26 8.80 -30.48
C ASN A 57 -25.10 9.13 -29.54
N MET A 58 -23.94 8.47 -29.72
CA MET A 58 -22.68 8.93 -29.10
C MET A 58 -22.49 10.42 -29.39
N PRO A 59 -22.22 11.27 -28.37
CA PRO A 59 -22.24 12.70 -28.56
C PRO A 59 -21.13 13.12 -29.54
N LYS A 60 -21.53 13.78 -30.63
CA LYS A 60 -20.65 14.71 -31.34
C LYS A 60 -20.06 15.69 -30.32
N PRO A 61 -18.81 16.17 -30.48
CA PRO A 61 -18.19 17.08 -29.52
C PRO A 61 -19.09 18.30 -29.29
N SER A 62 -19.74 18.34 -28.13
CA SER A 62 -20.60 19.44 -27.72
C SER A 62 -19.75 20.53 -27.09
N ASN A 63 -19.93 21.77 -27.57
CA ASN A 63 -19.18 22.94 -27.08
C ASN A 63 -19.59 23.38 -25.66
N THR A 64 -20.27 22.52 -24.89
CA THR A 64 -20.78 22.78 -23.56
C THR A 64 -20.63 21.54 -22.67
N VAL A 65 -19.72 21.63 -21.69
CA VAL A 65 -19.39 20.60 -20.66
C VAL A 65 -20.62 20.08 -19.92
N HIS A 66 -21.70 20.86 -19.89
CA HIS A 66 -22.96 20.58 -19.22
C HIS A 66 -23.59 19.24 -19.64
N SER A 67 -23.62 18.91 -20.95
CA SER A 67 -24.26 17.68 -21.45
C SER A 67 -23.63 16.40 -20.89
N THR A 68 -22.30 16.41 -20.74
CA THR A 68 -21.53 15.28 -20.21
C THR A 68 -21.77 15.11 -18.71
N LEU A 69 -21.96 16.22 -17.98
CA LEU A 69 -22.30 16.21 -16.56
C LEU A 69 -23.75 15.75 -16.31
N THR A 70 -24.70 16.02 -17.22
CA THR A 70 -26.05 15.44 -17.15
C THR A 70 -26.01 13.91 -17.09
N THR A 71 -25.20 13.26 -17.94
CA THR A 71 -25.03 11.81 -17.92
C THR A 71 -24.34 11.32 -16.64
N LEU A 72 -23.29 12.04 -16.20
CA LEU A 72 -22.45 11.63 -15.07
C LEU A 72 -23.15 11.80 -13.70
N LEU A 73 -24.10 12.74 -13.59
CA LEU A 73 -24.92 12.97 -12.39
C LEU A 73 -26.24 12.17 -12.38
N GLY A 74 -26.51 11.36 -13.41
CA GLY A 74 -27.62 10.42 -13.46
C GLY A 74 -28.90 10.89 -14.16
N GLY A 75 -28.84 11.98 -14.94
CA GLY A 75 -29.98 12.53 -15.69
C GLY A 75 -30.71 13.68 -14.98
N GLU A 76 -31.58 14.39 -15.71
CA GLU A 76 -32.11 15.69 -15.25
C GLU A 76 -32.96 15.65 -13.96
N GLY A 77 -33.52 14.49 -13.63
CA GLY A 77 -34.43 14.32 -12.48
C GLY A 77 -33.78 13.84 -11.18
N THR A 78 -32.45 13.70 -11.10
CA THR A 78 -31.79 13.29 -9.84
C THR A 78 -31.54 14.49 -8.93
N ASP A 79 -31.62 14.31 -7.61
CA ASP A 79 -31.29 15.35 -6.63
C ASP A 79 -29.89 15.95 -6.88
N ARG A 80 -28.94 15.11 -7.32
CA ARG A 80 -27.56 15.49 -7.66
C ARG A 80 -27.52 16.46 -8.83
N TYR A 81 -28.33 16.22 -9.86
CA TYR A 81 -28.42 17.12 -11.01
C TYR A 81 -29.27 18.36 -10.73
N VAL A 82 -30.38 18.23 -9.97
CA VAL A 82 -31.23 19.37 -9.57
C VAL A 82 -30.42 20.36 -8.73
N VAL A 83 -29.63 19.88 -7.76
CA VAL A 83 -28.67 20.69 -7.00
C VAL A 83 -27.66 21.36 -7.93
N TYR A 84 -27.05 20.62 -8.85
CA TYR A 84 -26.09 21.15 -9.83
C TYR A 84 -26.70 22.22 -10.76
N LYS A 85 -27.95 22.06 -11.19
CA LYS A 85 -28.69 22.99 -12.07
C LYS A 85 -29.06 24.28 -11.35
N GLY A 86 -29.60 24.22 -10.13
CA GLY A 86 -29.82 25.40 -9.29
C GLY A 86 -28.52 26.14 -8.91
N PHE A 87 -27.39 25.42 -8.86
CA PHE A 87 -26.06 26.00 -8.64
C PHE A 87 -25.41 26.56 -9.91
N LEU A 88 -25.96 26.32 -11.10
CA LEU A 88 -25.46 26.83 -12.38
C LEU A 88 -26.00 28.21 -12.72
N GLU A 89 -27.31 28.43 -12.55
CA GLU A 89 -27.99 29.69 -12.91
C GLU A 89 -27.42 30.93 -12.18
N SER A 90 -26.70 30.70 -11.08
CA SER A 90 -26.06 31.73 -10.26
C SER A 90 -24.59 32.06 -10.63
N LEU A 91 -23.90 31.28 -11.49
CA LEU A 91 -22.46 31.48 -11.76
C LEU A 91 -22.07 31.40 -13.25
N ASN A 92 -22.34 32.48 -13.98
CA ASN A 92 -21.80 32.74 -15.33
C ASN A 92 -20.34 33.27 -15.34
N GLU A 93 -19.60 33.17 -14.23
CA GLU A 93 -18.18 33.51 -14.17
C GLU A 93 -17.28 32.26 -14.19
N HIS A 94 -16.34 32.25 -15.14
CA HIS A 94 -15.74 31.03 -15.69
C HIS A 94 -14.68 30.33 -14.79
N GLY A 95 -14.50 30.77 -13.55
CA GLY A 95 -13.55 30.15 -12.60
C GLY A 95 -14.12 29.00 -11.77
N SER A 96 -15.44 28.89 -11.63
CA SER A 96 -16.04 28.09 -10.53
C SER A 96 -16.17 26.59 -10.76
N ILE A 97 -16.37 26.13 -12.01
CA ILE A 97 -16.78 24.74 -12.29
C ILE A 97 -15.71 23.72 -11.89
N CYS A 98 -14.43 24.01 -12.13
CA CYS A 98 -13.32 23.13 -11.71
C CYS A 98 -13.24 23.03 -10.19
N LEU A 99 -13.33 24.16 -9.47
CA LEU A 99 -13.31 24.20 -8.01
C LEU A 99 -14.52 23.48 -7.40
N ARG A 100 -15.68 23.52 -8.05
CA ARG A 100 -16.89 22.76 -7.67
C ARG A 100 -16.71 21.25 -7.84
N ALA A 101 -16.12 20.81 -8.95
CA ALA A 101 -15.81 19.40 -9.16
C ALA A 101 -14.78 18.88 -8.14
N ILE A 102 -13.73 19.66 -7.86
CA ILE A 102 -12.73 19.36 -6.82
C ILE A 102 -13.40 19.32 -5.43
N GLY A 103 -14.19 20.33 -5.05
CA GLY A 103 -14.89 20.34 -3.77
C GLY A 103 -15.86 19.18 -3.57
N PHE A 104 -16.56 18.75 -4.63
CA PHE A 104 -17.37 17.54 -4.60
C PHE A 104 -16.52 16.28 -4.41
N LEU A 105 -15.38 16.15 -5.10
CA LEU A 105 -14.47 15.01 -4.95
C LEU A 105 -13.87 14.95 -3.53
N LEU A 106 -13.38 16.07 -2.99
CA LEU A 106 -12.87 16.16 -1.61
C LEU A 106 -13.94 15.75 -0.58
N HIS A 107 -15.20 16.19 -0.78
CA HIS A 107 -16.32 15.76 0.05
C HIS A 107 -16.64 14.27 -0.10
N GLN A 108 -16.63 13.69 -1.31
CA GLN A 108 -16.88 12.25 -1.50
C GLN A 108 -15.77 11.38 -0.89
N LEU A 109 -14.52 11.81 -1.05
CA LEU A 109 -13.34 11.17 -0.47
C LEU A 109 -13.21 11.42 1.05
N SER A 110 -14.08 12.25 1.64
CA SER A 110 -14.06 12.64 3.05
C SER A 110 -12.72 13.23 3.51
N VAL A 111 -12.04 13.98 2.64
CA VAL A 111 -10.77 14.65 2.96
C VAL A 111 -11.03 15.73 4.01
N THR A 112 -10.69 15.41 5.26
CA THR A 112 -10.72 16.35 6.37
C THR A 112 -9.41 17.11 6.42
N SER A 113 -9.45 18.43 6.25
CA SER A 113 -8.28 19.29 6.43
C SER A 113 -7.82 19.26 7.91
N SER A 114 -6.67 18.65 8.16
CA SER A 114 -5.71 19.16 9.11
C SER A 114 -4.83 20.21 8.41
N ASP A 115 -4.17 21.09 9.17
CA ASP A 115 -3.34 22.16 8.60
C ASP A 115 -1.97 21.67 8.09
N GLU A 116 -1.71 20.35 8.16
CA GLU A 116 -0.45 19.70 7.73
C GLU A 116 -0.62 18.74 6.53
N ASP A 117 -1.84 18.59 5.98
CA ASP A 117 -2.11 17.71 4.83
C ASP A 117 -1.48 18.25 3.53
N GLY A 118 -0.36 17.66 3.11
CA GLY A 118 0.55 18.15 2.05
C GLY A 118 0.05 18.15 0.60
N TYR A 119 -1.22 18.42 0.33
CA TYR A 119 -1.82 18.41 -1.01
C TYR A 119 -1.61 19.72 -1.78
N GLU A 120 -0.73 19.74 -2.79
CA GLU A 120 -0.57 20.89 -3.69
C GLU A 120 -1.64 20.92 -4.81
N MET A 121 -2.42 22.01 -4.90
CA MET A 121 -3.43 22.17 -5.96
C MET A 121 -2.85 22.78 -7.25
N GLN A 122 -2.28 21.94 -8.12
CA GLN A 122 -1.74 22.38 -9.40
C GLN A 122 -2.80 22.53 -10.51
N ARG A 123 -2.69 23.59 -11.32
CA ARG A 123 -3.60 23.88 -12.44
C ARG A 123 -3.14 23.21 -13.74
N GLY A 124 -3.75 22.09 -14.10
CA GLY A 124 -3.54 21.47 -15.42
C GLY A 124 -4.06 22.34 -16.59
N HIS A 125 -3.32 22.32 -17.70
CA HIS A 125 -3.71 22.97 -18.96
C HIS A 125 -3.95 21.91 -20.04
N LEU A 126 -5.12 21.88 -20.69
CA LEU A 126 -5.43 20.88 -21.74
C LEU A 126 -4.44 20.91 -22.93
N ASN A 127 -3.86 22.08 -23.22
CA ASN A 127 -2.92 22.27 -24.33
C ASN A 127 -1.45 21.90 -23.97
N SER A 128 -1.18 21.42 -22.75
CA SER A 128 0.17 21.00 -22.34
C SER A 128 0.63 19.68 -22.98
N HIS A 129 -0.33 18.85 -23.39
CA HIS A 129 -0.10 17.51 -23.92
C HIS A 129 -0.93 17.30 -25.19
N LEU A 130 -0.54 16.32 -26.00
CA LEU A 130 -1.25 15.96 -27.22
C LEU A 130 -2.64 15.42 -26.89
N ALA A 131 -3.69 16.15 -27.28
CA ALA A 131 -5.06 15.67 -27.19
C ALA A 131 -5.28 14.49 -28.14
N MET A 132 -5.56 13.32 -27.57
CA MET A 132 -5.85 12.08 -28.31
C MET A 132 -7.27 11.64 -27.97
N ASP A 133 -8.08 11.33 -28.98
CA ASP A 133 -9.40 10.74 -28.75
C ASP A 133 -9.30 9.24 -28.45
N ARG A 134 -10.39 8.67 -27.91
CA ARG A 134 -10.44 7.26 -27.53
C ARG A 134 -10.18 6.34 -28.74
N THR A 135 -10.73 6.69 -29.89
CA THR A 135 -10.62 5.92 -31.14
C THR A 135 -9.19 5.83 -31.63
N ALA A 136 -8.44 6.94 -31.65
CA ALA A 136 -7.02 6.95 -32.00
C ALA A 136 -6.18 6.12 -31.02
N ALA A 137 -6.43 6.25 -29.71
CA ALA A 137 -5.74 5.49 -28.68
C ALA A 137 -5.98 3.97 -28.77
N GLU A 138 -7.20 3.55 -29.13
CA GLU A 138 -7.54 2.15 -29.39
C GLU A 138 -6.96 1.67 -30.74
N CYS A 139 -7.05 2.46 -31.81
CA CYS A 139 -6.51 2.10 -33.14
C CYS A 139 -4.99 1.91 -33.17
N ILE A 140 -4.22 2.62 -32.34
CA ILE A 140 -2.76 2.41 -32.22
C ILE A 140 -2.38 1.35 -31.18
N ASN A 141 -3.36 0.68 -30.54
CA ASN A 141 -3.17 -0.22 -29.40
C ASN A 141 -2.25 0.41 -28.32
N LEU A 142 -2.54 1.66 -27.92
CA LEU A 142 -1.70 2.42 -27.00
C LEU A 142 -1.49 1.70 -25.67
N LEU A 143 -2.57 1.12 -25.14
CA LEU A 143 -2.65 0.35 -23.90
C LEU A 143 -3.29 -1.02 -24.21
N PRO A 144 -3.02 -2.08 -23.43
CA PRO A 144 -3.62 -3.39 -23.64
C PRO A 144 -5.14 -3.32 -23.48
N ILE A 145 -5.87 -3.79 -24.50
CA ILE A 145 -7.33 -3.92 -24.48
C ILE A 145 -7.73 -4.94 -23.42
N LYS A 146 -8.73 -4.61 -22.59
CA LYS A 146 -9.25 -5.50 -21.55
C LYS A 146 -10.58 -6.11 -21.98
N GLY A 147 -10.61 -7.43 -22.18
CA GLY A 147 -11.80 -8.16 -22.59
C GLY A 147 -11.54 -9.65 -22.81
N VAL A 148 -12.58 -10.38 -23.20
CA VAL A 148 -12.46 -11.78 -23.63
C VAL A 148 -12.04 -11.82 -25.11
N ASN A 149 -11.24 -12.80 -25.52
CA ASN A 149 -10.71 -12.97 -26.89
C ASN A 149 -9.78 -11.86 -27.41
N THR A 150 -9.09 -11.13 -26.52
CA THR A 150 -8.12 -10.08 -26.89
C THR A 150 -6.97 -10.60 -27.75
N GLU A 151 -6.46 -11.79 -27.45
CA GLU A 151 -5.44 -12.50 -28.26
C GLU A 151 -5.90 -12.75 -29.71
N VAL A 152 -7.21 -12.98 -29.92
CA VAL A 152 -7.82 -13.24 -31.23
C VAL A 152 -8.07 -11.93 -32.01
N LEU A 153 -8.29 -10.82 -31.29
CA LEU A 153 -8.60 -9.51 -31.87
C LEU A 153 -7.36 -8.71 -32.30
N VAL A 154 -6.26 -8.81 -31.55
CA VAL A 154 -5.04 -8.02 -31.80
C VAL A 154 -3.85 -8.90 -32.25
N GLY A 155 -3.84 -10.18 -31.85
CA GLY A 155 -2.66 -11.03 -31.96
C GLY A 155 -1.59 -10.72 -30.91
N GLY A 156 -0.66 -11.65 -30.73
CA GLY A 156 0.41 -11.53 -29.75
C GLY A 156 0.00 -11.91 -28.31
N THR A 157 0.90 -11.64 -27.37
CA THR A 157 0.77 -11.90 -25.93
C THR A 157 0.44 -10.62 -25.17
N GLU A 158 0.05 -10.72 -23.90
CA GLU A 158 -0.20 -9.55 -23.02
C GLU A 158 0.97 -8.55 -22.97
N THR A 159 2.20 -9.02 -23.23
CA THR A 159 3.43 -8.23 -23.24
C THR A 159 3.78 -7.57 -24.59
N ASN A 160 3.10 -7.90 -25.70
CA ASN A 160 3.41 -7.30 -27.01
C ASN A 160 2.20 -6.93 -27.87
N ASN A 161 0.97 -7.13 -27.39
CA ASN A 161 -0.28 -6.70 -28.03
C ASN A 161 -0.52 -5.17 -28.02
N SER A 162 0.38 -4.38 -27.43
CA SER A 162 0.20 -2.94 -27.23
C SER A 162 1.52 -2.19 -27.13
N ILE A 163 1.50 -0.90 -27.46
CA ILE A 163 2.67 0.00 -27.32
C ILE A 163 3.16 -0.02 -25.86
N TYR A 164 2.24 0.12 -24.91
CA TYR A 164 2.55 -0.05 -23.48
C TYR A 164 3.20 -1.39 -23.18
N GLY A 165 2.68 -2.52 -23.66
CA GLY A 165 3.27 -3.84 -23.39
C GLY A 165 4.74 -3.92 -23.81
N VAL A 166 5.04 -3.50 -25.04
CA VAL A 166 6.42 -3.52 -25.57
C VAL A 166 7.34 -2.60 -24.77
N LEU A 167 6.89 -1.38 -24.44
CA LEU A 167 7.69 -0.40 -23.68
C LEU A 167 7.78 -0.69 -22.17
N ASN A 168 6.89 -1.52 -21.63
CA ASN A 168 6.86 -1.91 -20.21
C ASN A 168 7.52 -3.27 -19.94
N THR A 169 7.80 -4.08 -20.98
CA THR A 169 8.45 -5.39 -20.80
C THR A 169 9.85 -5.32 -20.16
N PRO A 170 10.70 -4.30 -20.41
CA PRO A 170 11.98 -4.18 -19.70
C PRO A 170 11.86 -3.67 -18.26
N MET A 171 10.83 -2.85 -17.98
CA MET A 171 10.57 -2.12 -16.73
C MET A 171 10.73 -3.00 -15.48
N LYS A 172 11.38 -2.49 -14.44
CA LYS A 172 11.63 -3.26 -13.19
C LYS A 172 10.65 -2.91 -12.07
N SER A 173 10.08 -1.72 -12.05
CA SER A 173 9.23 -1.22 -10.96
C SER A 173 7.78 -0.96 -11.38
N LYS A 174 6.88 -1.03 -10.39
CA LYS A 174 5.46 -0.67 -10.56
C LYS A 174 5.26 0.84 -10.70
N MET A 175 6.09 1.64 -10.05
CA MET A 175 6.08 3.10 -10.15
C MET A 175 6.48 3.56 -11.56
N GLY A 176 7.54 3.00 -12.16
CA GLY A 176 7.90 3.19 -13.57
C GLY A 176 6.79 2.73 -14.52
N SER A 177 6.18 1.57 -14.26
CA SER A 177 5.05 1.08 -15.06
C SER A 177 3.84 2.03 -15.04
N ARG A 178 3.50 2.60 -13.87
CA ARG A 178 2.43 3.59 -13.71
C ARG A 178 2.78 4.91 -14.42
N LEU A 179 4.03 5.36 -14.35
CA LEU A 179 4.50 6.56 -15.03
C LEU A 179 4.53 6.42 -16.55
N LEU A 180 4.95 5.27 -17.10
CA LEU A 180 4.88 4.99 -18.54
C LEU A 180 3.43 5.06 -19.05
N GLN A 181 2.48 4.49 -18.31
CA GLN A 181 1.06 4.60 -18.67
C GLN A 181 0.56 6.05 -18.66
N LEU A 182 1.09 6.90 -17.77
CA LEU A 182 0.79 8.33 -17.76
C LEU A 182 1.39 9.03 -18.99
N TRP A 183 2.69 8.85 -19.26
CA TRP A 183 3.39 9.46 -20.41
C TRP A 183 2.80 9.05 -21.77
N LEU A 184 2.30 7.82 -21.90
CA LEU A 184 1.60 7.38 -23.12
C LEU A 184 0.22 8.03 -23.28
N ARG A 185 -0.51 8.26 -22.19
CA ARG A 185 -1.79 9.00 -22.19
C ARG A 185 -1.61 10.51 -22.31
N GLN A 186 -0.44 11.03 -21.98
CA GLN A 186 -0.08 12.44 -21.98
C GLN A 186 1.23 12.65 -22.74
N PRO A 187 1.23 12.54 -24.09
CA PRO A 187 2.41 12.85 -24.89
C PRO A 187 2.72 14.34 -24.81
N LEU A 188 3.99 14.69 -24.62
CA LEU A 188 4.44 16.08 -24.51
C LEU A 188 4.22 16.86 -25.83
N VAL A 189 4.09 18.18 -25.70
CA VAL A 189 4.05 19.13 -26.84
C VAL A 189 5.22 20.12 -26.82
N ASP A 190 5.83 20.41 -25.66
CA ASP A 190 7.03 21.25 -25.61
C ASP A 190 8.25 20.52 -26.21
N LEU A 191 8.80 21.12 -27.26
CA LEU A 191 10.02 20.67 -27.92
C LEU A 191 11.19 20.54 -26.93
N LYS A 192 11.31 21.44 -25.94
CA LYS A 192 12.43 21.40 -24.98
C LYS A 192 12.34 20.18 -24.08
N GLU A 193 11.19 19.92 -23.46
CA GLU A 193 11.00 18.72 -22.63
C GLU A 193 11.13 17.42 -23.43
N ILE A 194 10.66 17.39 -24.69
CA ILE A 194 10.85 16.27 -25.62
C ILE A 194 12.35 16.03 -25.85
N GLN A 195 13.11 17.07 -26.18
CA GLN A 195 14.55 16.98 -26.40
C GLN A 195 15.31 16.54 -25.15
N THR A 196 14.95 17.03 -23.96
CA THR A 196 15.56 16.60 -22.69
C THR A 196 15.34 15.11 -22.43
N ARG A 197 14.12 14.58 -22.65
CA ARG A 197 13.86 13.13 -22.51
C ARG A 197 14.56 12.30 -23.60
N GLN A 198 14.65 12.83 -24.82
CA GLN A 198 15.36 12.16 -25.93
C GLN A 198 16.86 12.07 -25.68
N HIS A 199 17.48 13.13 -25.14
CA HIS A 199 18.90 13.15 -24.82
C HIS A 199 19.26 12.06 -23.80
N ALA A 200 18.52 11.98 -22.69
CA ALA A 200 18.74 10.96 -21.66
C ALA A 200 18.58 9.54 -22.20
N VAL A 201 17.57 9.31 -23.06
CA VAL A 201 17.40 8.01 -23.73
C VAL A 201 18.57 7.71 -24.68
N THR A 202 19.08 8.68 -25.43
CA THR A 202 20.28 8.51 -26.28
C THR A 202 21.51 8.17 -25.44
N THR A 203 21.77 8.90 -24.36
CA THR A 203 22.90 8.67 -23.44
C THR A 203 22.85 7.25 -22.85
N LEU A 204 21.65 6.74 -22.52
CA LEU A 204 21.43 5.35 -22.08
C LEU A 204 21.50 4.31 -23.22
N VAL A 205 21.28 4.69 -24.48
CA VAL A 205 21.47 3.79 -25.63
C VAL A 205 22.96 3.60 -25.93
N GLU A 206 23.72 4.69 -25.88
CA GLU A 206 25.17 4.73 -26.17
C GLU A 206 25.99 4.03 -25.07
N ASN A 207 25.69 4.29 -23.79
CA ASN A 207 26.36 3.69 -22.64
C ASN A 207 25.72 2.34 -22.26
N SER A 208 26.06 1.33 -23.06
CA SER A 208 25.34 0.04 -23.05
C SER A 208 25.59 -0.85 -21.85
N LEU A 209 26.77 -0.81 -21.21
CA LEU A 209 27.08 -1.61 -20.02
C LEU A 209 26.36 -1.02 -18.80
N GLU A 210 26.43 0.30 -18.69
CA GLU A 210 25.90 1.13 -17.63
C GLU A 210 24.36 1.06 -17.62
N ARG A 211 23.73 1.14 -18.80
CA ARG A 211 22.28 0.94 -18.99
C ARG A 211 21.80 -0.44 -18.50
N ASP A 212 22.56 -1.50 -18.79
CA ASP A 212 22.13 -2.86 -18.46
C ASP A 212 22.46 -3.21 -17.00
N ALA A 213 23.52 -2.66 -16.41
CA ALA A 213 23.76 -2.67 -14.96
C ALA A 213 22.67 -1.89 -14.21
N LEU A 214 22.27 -0.71 -14.70
CA LEU A 214 21.16 0.07 -14.13
C LEU A 214 19.86 -0.75 -14.11
N ARG A 215 19.66 -1.64 -15.09
CA ARG A 215 18.49 -2.52 -15.18
C ARG A 215 18.58 -3.73 -14.27
N GLU A 216 19.65 -4.51 -14.38
CA GLU A 216 19.76 -5.84 -13.75
C GLU A 216 20.37 -5.83 -12.34
N GLU A 217 21.01 -4.73 -11.94
CA GLU A 217 21.53 -4.53 -10.58
C GLU A 217 20.74 -3.43 -9.85
N GLY A 218 20.79 -2.19 -10.36
CA GLY A 218 20.19 -1.00 -9.73
C GLY A 218 18.67 -1.11 -9.54
N LEU A 219 17.92 -1.00 -10.63
CA LEU A 219 16.45 -1.04 -10.62
C LEU A 219 15.91 -2.43 -10.25
N ALA A 220 16.70 -3.49 -10.42
CA ALA A 220 16.38 -4.83 -9.95
C ALA A 220 16.32 -4.91 -8.41
N ALA A 221 17.23 -4.25 -7.68
CA ALA A 221 17.24 -4.25 -6.22
C ALA A 221 15.93 -3.69 -5.62
N ILE A 222 15.32 -2.69 -6.27
CA ILE A 222 14.04 -2.08 -5.86
C ILE A 222 12.80 -2.69 -6.53
N SER A 223 12.94 -3.68 -7.42
CA SER A 223 11.82 -4.24 -8.21
C SER A 223 10.68 -4.85 -7.38
N SER A 224 10.99 -5.33 -6.17
CA SER A 224 10.00 -5.86 -5.21
C SER A 224 9.25 -4.77 -4.42
N MET A 225 9.72 -3.51 -4.50
CA MET A 225 9.20 -2.37 -3.75
C MET A 225 8.27 -1.51 -4.61
N ASP A 226 7.30 -0.89 -3.94
CA ASP A 226 6.33 0.03 -4.54
C ASP A 226 6.14 1.14 -3.51
N LEU A 227 6.85 2.27 -3.69
CA LEU A 227 7.08 3.23 -2.61
C LEU A 227 5.80 3.97 -2.20
N ASP A 228 4.93 4.30 -3.15
CA ASP A 228 3.60 4.88 -2.85
C ASP A 228 2.74 3.91 -1.99
N ALA A 229 2.88 2.61 -2.24
CA ALA A 229 2.23 1.55 -1.46
C ALA A 229 2.97 1.20 -0.15
N LEU A 230 4.13 1.83 0.10
CA LEU A 230 4.80 1.86 1.40
C LEU A 230 4.37 3.12 2.18
N SER A 231 4.36 4.30 1.54
CA SER A 231 3.86 5.56 2.12
C SER A 231 2.46 5.39 2.71
N GLY A 232 1.50 4.95 1.89
CA GLY A 232 0.13 4.69 2.36
C GLY A 232 0.01 3.62 3.45
N LYS A 233 1.01 2.74 3.62
CA LYS A 233 1.06 1.81 4.76
C LYS A 233 1.61 2.46 6.02
N LEU A 234 2.58 3.37 5.89
CA LEU A 234 3.08 4.14 7.04
C LEU A 234 1.96 4.98 7.65
N GLU A 235 1.21 5.69 6.81
CA GLU A 235 0.00 6.44 7.19
C GLU A 235 -1.05 5.54 7.87
N ILE A 236 -1.51 4.49 7.17
CA ILE A 236 -2.57 3.59 7.67
C ILE A 236 -2.16 2.88 8.96
N TYR A 237 -0.89 2.49 9.11
CA TYR A 237 -0.42 1.78 10.30
C TYR A 237 -0.03 2.68 11.48
N SER A 238 0.25 3.96 11.25
CA SER A 238 0.41 4.96 12.33
C SER A 238 -0.90 5.12 13.14
N ALA A 239 -2.04 5.21 12.46
CA ALA A 239 -3.36 5.23 13.10
C ALA A 239 -3.86 3.84 13.57
N SER A 240 -3.09 2.76 13.36
CA SER A 240 -3.55 1.39 13.61
C SER A 240 -3.14 0.82 14.96
N SER A 241 -3.78 -0.29 15.34
CA SER A 241 -3.37 -1.15 16.45
C SER A 241 -2.50 -2.34 16.01
N ASN A 242 -2.26 -2.51 14.69
CA ASN A 242 -1.55 -3.67 14.15
C ASN A 242 -0.02 -3.49 14.16
N ALA A 243 0.59 -3.74 15.33
CA ALA A 243 2.01 -3.52 15.57
C ALA A 243 2.94 -4.32 14.63
N THR A 244 2.57 -5.55 14.23
CA THR A 244 3.44 -6.37 13.35
C THR A 244 3.47 -5.84 11.92
N LYS A 245 2.35 -5.33 11.38
CA LYS A 245 2.32 -4.72 10.04
C LYS A 245 2.93 -3.30 10.01
N ALA A 246 2.83 -2.57 11.12
CA ALA A 246 3.59 -1.34 11.32
C ALA A 246 5.11 -1.60 11.24
N LEU A 247 5.60 -2.57 12.00
CA LEU A 247 7.01 -2.99 11.95
C LEU A 247 7.43 -3.59 10.59
N GLU A 248 6.54 -4.29 9.87
CA GLU A 248 6.77 -4.73 8.49
C GLU A 248 7.00 -3.54 7.53
N ALA A 249 6.28 -2.44 7.71
CA ALA A 249 6.44 -1.22 6.92
C ALA A 249 7.76 -0.50 7.28
N LEU A 250 8.08 -0.36 8.57
CA LEU A 250 9.36 0.20 9.04
C LEU A 250 10.57 -0.62 8.55
N TYR A 251 10.50 -1.95 8.59
CA TYR A 251 11.53 -2.82 8.01
C TYR A 251 11.72 -2.58 6.50
N LYS A 252 10.64 -2.30 5.77
CA LYS A 252 10.70 -2.03 4.32
C LYS A 252 11.24 -0.64 3.99
N LEU A 253 10.97 0.36 4.83
CA LEU A 253 11.62 1.67 4.80
C LEU A 253 13.13 1.54 5.00
N HIS A 254 13.56 0.84 6.06
CA HIS A 254 14.97 0.53 6.30
C HIS A 254 15.60 -0.21 5.11
N LEU A 255 14.97 -1.28 4.61
CA LEU A 255 15.51 -2.08 3.51
C LEU A 255 15.66 -1.28 2.21
N PHE A 256 14.75 -0.33 1.95
CA PHE A 256 14.88 0.61 0.84
C PHE A 256 16.10 1.52 1.03
N ALA A 257 16.25 2.13 2.20
CA ALA A 257 17.35 3.04 2.52
C ALA A 257 18.73 2.34 2.57
N THR A 258 18.83 1.11 3.08
CA THR A 258 20.13 0.41 3.27
C THR A 258 20.54 -0.49 2.12
N ARG A 259 19.59 -1.00 1.29
CA ARG A 259 19.90 -1.93 0.18
C ARG A 259 19.28 -1.56 -1.16
N GLY A 260 18.13 -0.89 -1.19
CA GLY A 260 17.49 -0.50 -2.44
C GLY A 260 18.20 0.68 -3.10
N LEU A 261 18.12 1.85 -2.46
CA LEU A 261 18.64 3.11 -2.97
C LEU A 261 20.17 3.16 -3.14
N PRO A 262 21.01 2.62 -2.22
CA PRO A 262 22.46 2.67 -2.39
C PRO A 262 22.96 1.88 -3.59
N VAL A 263 22.28 0.79 -3.97
CA VAL A 263 22.66 0.02 -5.17
C VAL A 263 22.32 0.80 -6.45
N VAL A 264 21.18 1.50 -6.50
CA VAL A 264 20.86 2.42 -7.60
C VAL A 264 21.90 3.54 -7.69
N LEU A 265 22.26 4.17 -6.56
CA LEU A 265 23.24 5.25 -6.52
C LEU A 265 24.66 4.80 -6.92
N ASN A 266 25.11 3.63 -6.46
CA ASN A 266 26.40 3.07 -6.84
C ASN A 266 26.49 2.77 -8.35
N VAL A 267 25.39 2.34 -8.98
CA VAL A 267 25.37 2.14 -10.43
C VAL A 267 25.33 3.48 -11.17
N LEU A 268 24.54 4.45 -10.70
CA LEU A 268 24.52 5.81 -11.26
C LEU A 268 25.89 6.50 -11.18
N ALA A 269 26.65 6.29 -10.11
CA ALA A 269 27.99 6.84 -9.93
C ALA A 269 29.05 6.31 -10.91
N ASN A 270 28.72 5.27 -11.71
CA ASN A 270 29.59 4.75 -12.77
C ASN A 270 29.21 5.25 -14.18
N PHE A 271 28.13 6.02 -14.34
CA PHE A 271 27.81 6.64 -15.63
C PHE A 271 28.79 7.78 -15.94
N PRO A 272 29.12 8.03 -17.22
CA PRO A 272 29.87 9.22 -17.61
C PRO A 272 29.00 10.49 -17.46
N ASP A 273 29.61 11.56 -16.96
CA ASP A 273 29.02 12.91 -16.91
C ASP A 273 28.58 13.36 -18.33
N GLY A 274 27.47 14.09 -18.45
CA GLY A 274 27.08 14.72 -19.71
C GLY A 274 25.59 14.81 -20.02
N ASP A 275 24.70 14.15 -19.27
CA ASP A 275 23.24 14.31 -19.43
C ASP A 275 22.61 15.01 -18.21
N PRO A 276 22.06 16.23 -18.39
CA PRO A 276 21.57 17.05 -17.29
C PRO A 276 20.24 16.56 -16.69
N LEU A 277 19.57 15.57 -17.28
CA LEU A 277 18.40 14.92 -16.67
C LEU A 277 18.84 13.73 -15.81
N ILE A 278 19.78 12.92 -16.27
CA ILE A 278 20.35 11.81 -15.47
C ILE A 278 21.09 12.36 -14.25
N GLU A 279 21.94 13.38 -14.43
CA GLU A 279 22.62 14.09 -13.32
C GLU A 279 21.62 14.64 -12.30
N LYS A 280 20.52 15.25 -12.75
CA LYS A 280 19.45 15.76 -11.87
C LYS A 280 18.73 14.64 -11.13
N LEU A 281 18.45 13.51 -11.78
CA LEU A 281 17.83 12.34 -11.14
C LEU A 281 18.77 11.75 -10.08
N GLN A 282 20.06 11.61 -10.39
CA GLN A 282 21.08 11.15 -9.45
C GLN A 282 21.21 12.07 -8.24
N GLN A 283 21.32 13.39 -8.44
CA GLN A 283 21.41 14.37 -7.35
C GLN A 283 20.18 14.32 -6.43
N GLY A 284 18.97 14.26 -7.00
CA GLY A 284 17.74 14.12 -6.20
C GLY A 284 17.66 12.79 -5.43
N LEU A 285 18.26 11.71 -5.95
CA LEU A 285 18.36 10.43 -5.24
C LEU A 285 19.43 10.44 -4.14
N ILE A 286 20.50 11.23 -4.28
CA ILE A 286 21.49 11.46 -3.21
C ILE A 286 20.84 12.25 -2.07
N GLU A 287 20.06 13.29 -2.37
CA GLU A 287 19.29 14.06 -1.39
C GLU A 287 18.30 13.16 -0.62
N VAL A 288 17.52 12.33 -1.33
CA VAL A 288 16.66 11.30 -0.72
C VAL A 288 17.45 10.33 0.17
N SER A 289 18.68 9.96 -0.21
CA SER A 289 19.50 9.05 0.60
C SER A 289 19.94 9.71 1.91
N SER A 290 20.29 10.99 1.89
CA SER A 290 20.66 11.75 3.09
C SER A 290 19.45 11.99 4.01
N ASP A 291 18.30 12.34 3.43
CA ASP A 291 17.03 12.48 4.16
C ASP A 291 16.63 11.19 4.92
N LEU A 292 16.99 10.01 4.39
CA LEU A 292 16.63 8.71 4.95
C LEU A 292 17.61 8.16 5.99
N GLU A 293 18.78 8.76 6.22
CA GLU A 293 19.78 8.25 7.18
C GLU A 293 19.21 8.10 8.61
N GLN A 294 18.41 9.07 9.05
CA GLN A 294 17.77 9.03 10.37
C GLN A 294 16.65 7.97 10.45
N SER A 295 16.03 7.62 9.32
CA SER A 295 15.05 6.52 9.27
C SER A 295 15.71 5.16 9.50
N VAL A 296 16.94 4.97 9.04
CA VAL A 296 17.72 3.73 9.29
C VAL A 296 17.97 3.57 10.78
N GLN A 297 18.46 4.62 11.45
CA GLN A 297 18.76 4.63 12.89
C GLN A 297 17.51 4.37 13.75
N LEU A 298 16.38 4.98 13.40
CA LEU A 298 15.08 4.75 14.05
C LEU A 298 14.70 3.26 14.02
N VAL A 299 14.82 2.62 12.86
CA VAL A 299 14.42 1.21 12.71
C VAL A 299 15.41 0.26 13.38
N GLU A 300 16.72 0.50 13.30
CA GLU A 300 17.74 -0.34 13.96
C GLU A 300 17.70 -0.25 15.50
N ALA A 301 17.19 0.85 16.05
CA ALA A 301 16.91 1.01 17.47
C ALA A 301 15.67 0.22 17.92
N VAL A 302 14.55 0.36 17.19
CA VAL A 302 13.23 -0.16 17.59
C VAL A 302 13.02 -1.63 17.21
N LEU A 303 13.43 -2.05 16.01
CA LEU A 303 13.12 -3.37 15.45
C LEU A 303 14.20 -4.41 15.77
N ASP A 304 13.77 -5.64 16.06
CA ASP A 304 14.66 -6.80 16.13
C ASP A 304 15.04 -7.28 14.70
N MET A 305 16.26 -6.92 14.28
CA MET A 305 16.80 -7.23 12.95
C MET A 305 17.29 -8.69 12.82
N ASP A 306 17.53 -9.40 13.92
CA ASP A 306 17.96 -10.80 13.92
C ASP A 306 16.77 -11.75 13.75
N VAL A 307 15.59 -11.35 14.23
CA VAL A 307 14.34 -12.10 14.06
C VAL A 307 13.68 -11.82 12.70
N ALA A 308 13.71 -10.57 12.22
CA ALA A 308 13.17 -10.18 10.92
C ALA A 308 13.84 -10.94 9.75
N PRO A 309 13.13 -11.25 8.65
CA PRO A 309 11.71 -10.98 8.38
C PRO A 309 10.77 -12.14 8.79
N ARG A 310 11.18 -13.05 9.67
CA ARG A 310 10.35 -14.20 10.12
C ARG A 310 9.19 -13.72 10.98
N ASP A 311 9.51 -12.96 12.01
CA ASP A 311 8.57 -12.22 12.85
C ASP A 311 9.06 -10.76 12.97
N TYR A 312 8.13 -9.84 13.24
CA TYR A 312 8.43 -8.41 13.40
C TYR A 312 8.16 -8.00 14.85
N LEU A 313 9.24 -7.89 15.64
CA LEU A 313 9.20 -7.66 17.09
C LEU A 313 9.99 -6.40 17.48
N VAL A 314 9.62 -5.79 18.61
CA VAL A 314 10.44 -4.72 19.20
C VAL A 314 11.62 -5.33 19.93
N LYS A 315 12.79 -4.75 19.67
CA LYS A 315 14.08 -5.13 20.25
C LYS A 315 14.02 -5.10 21.78
N SER A 316 14.38 -6.20 22.44
CA SER A 316 14.31 -6.30 23.92
C SER A 316 15.15 -5.25 24.63
N SER A 317 16.28 -4.83 24.03
CA SER A 317 17.16 -3.79 24.57
C SER A 317 16.63 -2.35 24.39
N TYR A 318 15.42 -2.15 23.86
CA TYR A 318 14.87 -0.81 23.64
C TYR A 318 14.34 -0.15 24.93
N HIS A 319 13.86 -0.96 25.89
CA HIS A 319 13.28 -0.48 27.14
C HIS A 319 13.46 -1.51 28.26
N GLU A 320 13.82 -1.07 29.47
CA GLU A 320 14.12 -1.92 30.64
C GLU A 320 13.01 -2.97 30.87
N HIS A 321 11.75 -2.50 31.04
CA HIS A 321 10.55 -3.36 31.18
C HIS A 321 10.34 -4.40 30.06
N LEU A 322 10.78 -4.15 28.81
CA LEU A 322 10.72 -5.16 27.75
C LEU A 322 11.85 -6.20 27.88
N GLY A 323 13.01 -5.79 28.40
CA GLY A 323 14.07 -6.69 28.82
C GLY A 323 13.63 -7.60 29.97
N ASP A 324 12.97 -7.03 30.98
CA ASP A 324 12.45 -7.77 32.14
C ASP A 324 11.41 -8.82 31.73
N ILE A 325 10.38 -8.42 30.97
CA ILE A 325 9.37 -9.36 30.43
C ILE A 325 10.05 -10.43 29.55
N ARG A 326 11.07 -10.06 28.76
CA ARG A 326 11.79 -11.03 27.94
C ARG A 326 12.56 -12.04 28.80
N GLN A 327 13.24 -11.57 29.85
CA GLN A 327 13.96 -12.42 30.79
C GLN A 327 13.00 -13.37 31.52
N GLU A 328 11.82 -12.91 31.92
CA GLU A 328 10.78 -13.79 32.49
C GLU A 328 10.26 -14.83 31.49
N LEU A 329 10.09 -14.45 30.21
CA LEU A 329 9.66 -15.39 29.16
C LEU A 329 10.72 -16.46 28.84
N ASP A 330 12.00 -16.10 28.94
CA ASP A 330 13.12 -17.04 28.77
C ASP A 330 13.29 -17.94 30.02
N GLN A 331 13.16 -17.41 31.24
CA GLN A 331 13.08 -18.22 32.48
C GLN A 331 11.94 -19.24 32.43
N ILE A 332 10.75 -18.83 31.97
CA ILE A 332 9.61 -19.72 31.78
C ILE A 332 9.93 -20.84 30.76
N GLN A 333 10.80 -20.60 29.78
CA GLN A 333 11.23 -21.64 28.85
C GLN A 333 12.21 -22.62 29.52
N GLU A 334 13.09 -22.16 30.40
CA GLU A 334 13.96 -23.03 31.21
C GLU A 334 13.15 -23.89 32.20
N GLU A 335 12.15 -23.30 32.88
CA GLU A 335 11.24 -24.04 33.76
C GLU A 335 10.37 -25.04 32.99
N LEU A 336 9.93 -24.72 31.78
CA LEU A 336 9.19 -25.63 30.90
C LEU A 336 10.05 -26.84 30.49
N ASP A 337 11.29 -26.60 30.07
CA ASP A 337 12.27 -27.63 29.73
C ASP A 337 12.59 -28.52 30.95
N PHE A 338 12.65 -27.96 32.16
CA PHE A 338 12.81 -28.71 33.41
C PHE A 338 11.60 -29.61 33.69
N ILE A 339 10.38 -29.09 33.65
CA ILE A 339 9.15 -29.88 33.90
C ILE A 339 8.96 -30.94 32.81
N HIS A 340 9.37 -30.70 31.56
CA HIS A 340 9.33 -31.72 30.51
C HIS A 340 10.31 -32.87 30.75
N ARG A 341 11.49 -32.59 31.34
CA ARG A 341 12.45 -33.63 31.77
C ARG A 341 11.93 -34.40 32.97
N ASP A 342 11.53 -33.72 34.05
CA ASP A 342 10.98 -34.39 35.24
C ASP A 342 9.73 -35.23 34.93
N MET A 343 8.86 -34.77 34.01
CA MET A 343 7.72 -35.56 33.56
C MET A 343 8.10 -36.83 32.80
N ASN A 344 9.18 -36.83 32.00
CA ASN A 344 9.70 -38.07 31.42
C ASN A 344 10.30 -38.98 32.49
N ASP A 345 11.00 -38.41 33.47
CA ASP A 345 11.59 -39.12 34.59
C ASP A 345 10.53 -39.79 35.48
N LEU A 346 9.43 -39.09 35.78
CA LEU A 346 8.23 -39.61 36.44
C LEU A 346 7.54 -40.68 35.58
N TRP A 347 7.41 -40.48 34.27
CA TRP A 347 6.83 -41.47 33.36
C TRP A 347 7.65 -42.76 33.33
N ASN A 348 8.99 -42.66 33.23
CA ASN A 348 9.91 -43.80 33.26
C ASN A 348 9.77 -44.56 34.59
N LYS A 349 9.69 -43.85 35.73
CA LYS A 349 9.42 -44.43 37.07
C LYS A 349 8.04 -45.13 37.16
N MET A 350 6.99 -44.57 36.57
CA MET A 350 5.62 -45.14 36.63
C MET A 350 5.36 -46.28 35.62
N SER A 351 6.00 -46.22 34.44
CA SER A 351 5.82 -47.19 33.35
C SER A 351 6.82 -48.35 33.40
N GLY A 352 7.95 -48.20 34.10
CA GLY A 352 9.09 -49.12 33.95
C GLY A 352 9.76 -49.04 32.57
N SER A 353 9.50 -47.98 31.80
CA SER A 353 10.11 -47.72 30.50
C SER A 353 11.45 -47.02 30.66
N SER A 354 12.39 -47.31 29.75
CA SER A 354 13.73 -46.67 29.68
C SER A 354 13.82 -45.65 28.54
N SER A 355 12.72 -44.98 28.19
CA SER A 355 12.64 -44.17 26.97
C SER A 355 11.64 -43.02 27.10
N ASP A 356 12.08 -41.83 26.69
CA ASP A 356 11.32 -40.58 26.81
C ASP A 356 10.15 -40.54 25.84
N GLN A 357 9.02 -41.08 26.30
CA GLN A 357 7.77 -41.19 25.55
C GLN A 357 6.87 -39.96 25.72
N VAL A 358 7.13 -39.09 26.71
CA VAL A 358 6.34 -37.88 26.93
C VAL A 358 6.84 -36.78 26.01
N ARG A 359 6.00 -36.39 25.06
CA ARG A 359 6.26 -35.25 24.18
C ARG A 359 5.56 -34.02 24.72
N LEU A 360 6.26 -32.89 24.75
CA LEU A 360 5.66 -31.58 24.92
C LEU A 360 5.13 -31.12 23.56
N GLU A 361 3.86 -30.71 23.51
CA GLU A 361 3.23 -30.14 22.32
C GLU A 361 2.56 -28.80 22.68
N THR A 362 2.70 -27.80 21.82
CA THR A 362 1.85 -26.61 21.89
C THR A 362 0.40 -27.03 21.63
N ALA A 363 -0.53 -26.53 22.43
CA ALA A 363 -1.95 -26.85 22.27
C ALA A 363 -2.52 -26.08 21.07
N ASP A 364 -2.70 -26.76 19.94
CA ASP A 364 -3.26 -26.17 18.72
C ASP A 364 -4.59 -25.45 18.99
N ASN A 365 -4.60 -24.14 18.76
CA ASN A 365 -5.82 -23.33 18.73
C ASN A 365 -6.65 -23.56 17.44
N ASN A 366 -6.18 -24.42 16.53
CA ASN A 366 -6.75 -24.71 15.21
C ASN A 366 -7.78 -25.86 15.23
N SER A 367 -8.75 -25.82 16.16
CA SER A 367 -9.88 -26.75 16.17
C SER A 367 -11.20 -25.97 16.28
N ASP A 368 -12.20 -26.33 15.46
CA ASP A 368 -13.46 -25.59 15.21
C ASP A 368 -14.42 -25.42 16.41
N ASN A 369 -13.94 -25.53 17.64
CA ASN A 369 -14.74 -25.31 18.85
C ASN A 369 -14.32 -24.00 19.53
N ASN A 370 -15.31 -23.14 19.74
CA ASN A 370 -15.17 -21.77 20.24
C ASN A 370 -14.84 -21.70 21.76
N LYS A 371 -13.79 -22.42 22.17
CA LYS A 371 -13.39 -22.63 23.56
C LYS A 371 -11.87 -22.57 23.67
N LYS A 372 -11.37 -21.33 23.77
CA LYS A 372 -9.95 -20.98 23.93
C LYS A 372 -9.31 -21.89 24.98
N SER A 373 -8.31 -22.70 24.60
CA SER A 373 -7.63 -23.60 25.55
C SER A 373 -6.89 -22.76 26.58
N THR A 374 -7.21 -22.93 27.87
CA THR A 374 -6.64 -22.11 28.96
C THR A 374 -5.17 -22.39 29.25
N CYS A 375 -4.55 -23.32 28.50
CA CYS A 375 -3.15 -23.65 28.59
C CYS A 375 -2.60 -23.79 27.16
N CYS A 376 -1.51 -23.08 26.87
CA CYS A 376 -0.83 -23.10 25.58
C CYS A 376 0.01 -24.37 25.33
N TRP A 377 0.19 -25.21 26.36
CA TRP A 377 0.96 -26.46 26.29
C TRP A 377 0.16 -27.67 26.78
N GLN A 378 0.53 -28.83 26.26
CA GLN A 378 0.01 -30.14 26.67
C GLN A 378 1.13 -31.19 26.55
N PHE A 379 1.13 -32.16 27.45
CA PHE A 379 1.93 -33.37 27.29
C PHE A 379 1.14 -34.42 26.50
N ARG A 380 1.85 -35.21 25.69
CA ARG A 380 1.30 -36.31 24.90
C ARG A 380 2.17 -37.56 25.06
N ILE A 381 1.53 -38.69 25.37
CA ILE A 381 2.13 -40.03 25.28
C ILE A 381 1.47 -40.79 24.11
N PRO A 382 2.22 -41.43 23.20
CA PRO A 382 1.64 -42.15 22.05
C PRO A 382 0.78 -43.37 22.40
N ASP A 383 1.07 -44.08 23.50
CA ASP A 383 0.31 -45.25 23.94
C ASP A 383 -1.02 -44.84 24.58
N THR A 384 -2.13 -45.45 24.13
CA THR A 384 -3.47 -45.22 24.66
C THR A 384 -3.69 -45.87 26.04
N ASN A 385 -2.91 -46.91 26.40
CA ASN A 385 -3.00 -47.54 27.73
C ASN A 385 -2.43 -46.66 28.84
N ALA A 386 -1.57 -45.70 28.52
CA ALA A 386 -1.00 -44.73 29.46
C ALA A 386 -2.07 -44.02 30.32
N SER A 387 -3.27 -43.82 29.77
CA SER A 387 -4.44 -43.29 30.48
C SER A 387 -4.73 -43.98 31.82
N LYS A 388 -4.55 -45.31 31.91
CA LYS A 388 -4.76 -46.12 33.14
C LYS A 388 -3.63 -45.99 34.17
N ILE A 389 -2.47 -45.46 33.76
CA ILE A 389 -1.32 -45.20 34.62
C ILE A 389 -1.44 -43.76 35.14
N LEU A 390 -1.65 -42.80 34.25
CA LEU A 390 -1.83 -41.38 34.57
C LEU A 390 -3.01 -41.13 35.52
N GLN A 391 -4.10 -41.90 35.41
CA GLN A 391 -5.26 -41.82 36.33
C GLN A 391 -4.98 -42.26 37.78
N LYS A 392 -3.80 -42.83 38.08
CA LYS A 392 -3.41 -43.18 39.45
C LYS A 392 -2.80 -42.01 40.21
N ASP A 393 -2.35 -40.96 39.51
CA ASP A 393 -1.80 -39.76 40.12
C ASP A 393 -2.85 -38.63 40.15
N SER A 394 -2.97 -37.98 41.31
CA SER A 394 -3.85 -36.83 41.54
C SER A 394 -3.25 -35.49 41.09
N GLY A 395 -1.96 -35.45 40.75
CA GLY A 395 -1.29 -34.31 40.14
C GLY A 395 -1.59 -34.14 38.64
N ILE A 396 -1.93 -35.24 37.95
CA ILE A 396 -2.06 -35.30 36.50
C ILE A 396 -3.52 -35.15 36.06
N THR A 397 -3.73 -34.37 34.99
CA THR A 397 -5.06 -34.12 34.42
C THR A 397 -5.10 -34.48 32.94
N VAL A 398 -5.81 -35.56 32.60
CA VAL A 398 -6.00 -36.02 31.21
C VAL A 398 -7.08 -35.18 30.52
N HIS A 399 -6.75 -34.59 29.37
CA HIS A 399 -7.65 -33.74 28.57
C HIS A 399 -8.35 -34.50 27.45
N ARG A 400 -7.60 -35.31 26.69
CA ARG A 400 -8.09 -36.00 25.49
C ARG A 400 -7.45 -37.38 25.37
N LEU A 401 -8.23 -38.37 24.95
CA LEU A 401 -7.71 -39.63 24.40
C LEU A 401 -8.06 -39.65 22.91
N LEU A 402 -7.07 -39.90 22.07
CA LEU A 402 -7.24 -40.03 20.61
C LEU A 402 -6.51 -41.29 20.12
N LYS A 403 -6.77 -41.70 18.88
CA LYS A 403 -6.11 -42.86 18.23
C LYS A 403 -4.58 -42.71 18.11
N ASN A 404 -4.05 -41.50 18.31
CA ASN A 404 -2.64 -41.15 18.19
C ASN A 404 -1.97 -40.78 19.54
N GLY A 405 -2.66 -40.99 20.67
CA GLY A 405 -2.10 -40.81 22.01
C GLY A 405 -3.06 -40.28 23.08
N VAL A 406 -2.56 -40.20 24.31
CA VAL A 406 -3.20 -39.57 25.47
C VAL A 406 -2.59 -38.20 25.70
N TYR A 407 -3.44 -37.18 25.84
CA TYR A 407 -3.06 -35.78 26.03
C TYR A 407 -3.43 -35.32 27.44
N PHE A 408 -2.48 -34.73 28.17
CA PHE A 408 -2.62 -34.39 29.59
C PHE A 408 -1.79 -33.17 29.99
N SER A 409 -1.90 -32.74 31.24
CA SER A 409 -1.08 -31.68 31.85
C SER A 409 -0.97 -31.84 33.36
N THR A 410 0.09 -31.32 33.97
CA THR A 410 0.17 -31.08 35.43
C THR A 410 -0.48 -29.75 35.79
N LYS A 411 -0.60 -29.47 37.10
CA LYS A 411 -1.01 -28.15 37.60
C LYS A 411 0.04 -27.08 37.27
N GLU A 412 1.32 -27.40 37.42
CA GLU A 412 2.43 -26.47 37.14
C GLU A 412 2.51 -26.09 35.66
N LEU A 413 2.37 -27.04 34.72
CA LEU A 413 2.36 -26.74 33.28
C LEU A 413 1.22 -25.75 32.91
N ARG A 414 0.07 -25.86 33.58
CA ARG A 414 -1.05 -24.91 33.41
C ARG A 414 -0.75 -23.54 34.01
N GLN A 415 -0.06 -23.48 35.15
CA GLN A 415 0.34 -22.23 35.79
C GLN A 415 1.39 -21.48 34.94
N LEU A 416 2.42 -22.17 34.45
CA LEU A 416 3.36 -21.62 33.48
C LEU A 416 2.66 -21.19 32.18
N GLY A 417 1.72 -22.00 31.68
CA GLY A 417 0.94 -21.67 30.49
C GLY A 417 0.11 -20.39 30.64
N SER A 418 -0.44 -20.13 31.84
CA SER A 418 -1.06 -18.83 32.17
C SER A 418 -0.01 -17.73 32.24
N LYS A 419 1.03 -17.88 33.07
CA LYS A 419 2.08 -16.85 33.26
C LYS A 419 2.67 -16.40 31.92
N LYS A 420 2.96 -17.33 31.00
CA LYS A 420 3.40 -17.01 29.63
C LYS A 420 2.34 -16.24 28.83
N GLN A 421 1.08 -16.66 28.88
CA GLN A 421 0.00 -15.98 28.16
C GLN A 421 -0.24 -14.56 28.71
N ASP A 422 -0.12 -14.38 30.02
CA ASP A 422 -0.31 -13.10 30.70
C ASP A 422 0.85 -12.13 30.34
N LEU A 423 2.11 -12.57 30.47
CA LEU A 423 3.30 -11.81 30.03
C LEU A 423 3.30 -11.50 28.52
N LEU A 424 2.80 -12.40 27.67
CA LEU A 424 2.68 -12.13 26.22
C LEU A 424 1.63 -11.07 25.91
N VAL A 425 0.58 -10.92 26.72
CA VAL A 425 -0.41 -9.83 26.57
C VAL A 425 0.20 -8.51 27.04
N GLU A 426 0.97 -8.52 28.12
CA GLU A 426 1.69 -7.34 28.61
C GLU A 426 2.75 -6.87 27.61
N TYR A 427 3.60 -7.77 27.10
CA TYR A 427 4.58 -7.49 26.04
C TYR A 427 3.89 -6.88 24.80
N GLN A 428 2.76 -7.45 24.34
CA GLN A 428 2.01 -6.90 23.21
C GLN A 428 1.44 -5.50 23.47
N SER A 429 1.08 -5.19 24.73
CA SER A 429 0.61 -3.86 25.12
C SER A 429 1.73 -2.82 25.02
N HIS A 430 2.89 -3.10 25.62
CA HIS A 430 4.05 -2.18 25.56
C HIS A 430 4.66 -2.09 24.15
N GLN A 431 4.75 -3.21 23.43
CA GLN A 431 5.17 -3.22 22.02
C GLN A 431 4.29 -2.29 21.19
N LYS A 432 2.96 -2.30 21.37
CA LYS A 432 2.05 -1.46 20.59
C LYS A 432 2.32 0.04 20.80
N GLU A 433 2.54 0.49 22.04
CA GLU A 433 2.82 1.90 22.33
C GLU A 433 4.13 2.37 21.70
N ILE A 434 5.20 1.58 21.85
CA ILE A 434 6.52 1.86 21.25
C ILE A 434 6.41 1.90 19.73
N VAL A 435 5.67 0.97 19.12
CA VAL A 435 5.46 0.94 17.67
C VAL A 435 4.61 2.12 17.20
N GLN A 436 3.59 2.55 17.94
CA GLN A 436 2.82 3.76 17.56
C GLN A 436 3.69 5.01 17.57
N ASN A 437 4.57 5.17 18.58
CA ASN A 437 5.53 6.27 18.63
C ASN A 437 6.56 6.20 17.48
N ALA A 438 7.08 5.00 17.17
CA ALA A 438 8.00 4.80 16.04
C ALA A 438 7.33 5.05 14.68
N MET A 439 6.05 4.71 14.52
CA MET A 439 5.27 4.98 13.30
C MET A 439 4.95 6.47 13.13
N ALA A 440 4.71 7.21 14.22
CA ALA A 440 4.52 8.66 14.15
C ALA A 440 5.76 9.36 13.56
N VAL A 441 6.97 8.93 13.94
CA VAL A 441 8.22 9.38 13.29
C VAL A 441 8.37 8.77 11.89
N GLY A 442 7.97 7.51 11.68
CA GLY A 442 8.01 6.86 10.36
C GLY A 442 7.20 7.58 9.27
N VAL A 443 6.08 8.22 9.62
CA VAL A 443 5.24 8.99 8.69
C VAL A 443 5.93 10.26 8.19
N THR A 444 6.85 10.88 8.94
CA THR A 444 7.52 12.12 8.49
C THR A 444 8.42 11.90 7.26
N TYR A 445 8.78 10.64 6.96
CA TYR A 445 9.52 10.26 5.75
C TYR A 445 8.62 10.00 4.53
N VAL A 446 7.28 10.06 4.64
CA VAL A 446 6.36 9.86 3.50
C VAL A 446 6.67 10.82 2.33
N PRO A 447 6.84 12.14 2.52
CA PRO A 447 7.20 13.04 1.41
C PRO A 447 8.58 12.74 0.80
N VAL A 448 9.48 12.07 1.54
CA VAL A 448 10.79 11.63 1.03
C VAL A 448 10.61 10.42 0.12
N LEU A 449 9.78 9.45 0.53
CA LEU A 449 9.41 8.28 -0.28
C LEU A 449 8.65 8.66 -1.55
N GLU A 450 7.80 9.68 -1.51
CA GLU A 450 7.09 10.17 -2.70
C GLU A 450 8.05 10.84 -3.70
N ARG A 451 8.99 11.67 -3.22
CA ARG A 451 10.10 12.19 -4.07
C ARG A 451 10.89 11.05 -4.70
N ALA A 452 11.30 10.06 -3.89
CA ALA A 452 12.02 8.89 -4.35
C ALA A 452 11.24 8.10 -5.42
N SER A 453 9.95 7.90 -5.21
CA SER A 453 9.05 7.21 -6.14
C SER A 453 9.00 7.89 -7.51
N ILE A 454 8.86 9.23 -7.52
CA ILE A 454 8.83 10.03 -8.76
C ILE A 454 10.17 9.95 -9.50
N LEU A 455 11.30 10.07 -8.80
CA LEU A 455 12.65 10.01 -9.39
C LEU A 455 12.97 8.61 -9.94
N LEU A 456 12.71 7.56 -9.17
CA LEU A 456 12.96 6.17 -9.57
C LEU A 456 12.03 5.73 -10.70
N ALA A 457 10.77 6.19 -10.72
CA ALA A 457 9.87 5.95 -11.83
C ALA A 457 10.36 6.61 -13.12
N GLN A 458 10.86 7.86 -13.06
CA GLN A 458 11.44 8.52 -14.24
C GLN A 458 12.66 7.78 -14.76
N LEU A 459 13.55 7.33 -13.86
CA LEU A 459 14.75 6.58 -14.21
C LEU A 459 14.42 5.23 -14.87
N ASP A 460 13.49 4.45 -14.30
CA ASP A 460 13.04 3.15 -14.83
C ASP A 460 12.35 3.30 -16.21
N VAL A 461 11.55 4.36 -16.41
CA VAL A 461 10.96 4.64 -17.74
C VAL A 461 12.03 5.00 -18.76
N LEU A 462 12.99 5.88 -18.45
CA LEU A 462 14.07 6.25 -19.36
C LEU A 462 14.96 5.03 -19.70
N GLN A 463 15.30 4.21 -18.70
CA GLN A 463 16.03 2.95 -18.88
C GLN A 463 15.26 2.01 -19.81
N SER A 464 13.96 1.79 -19.55
CA SER A 464 13.13 0.87 -20.34
C SER A 464 13.00 1.33 -21.80
N LEU A 465 12.82 2.64 -22.03
CA LEU A 465 12.81 3.23 -23.37
C LEU A 465 14.15 3.02 -24.11
N ALA A 466 15.28 3.24 -23.43
CA ALA A 466 16.62 3.02 -24.00
C ALA A 466 16.89 1.54 -24.32
N HIS A 467 16.47 0.62 -23.44
CA HIS A 467 16.62 -0.81 -23.64
C HIS A 467 15.78 -1.32 -24.83
N VAL A 468 14.56 -0.80 -25.03
CA VAL A 468 13.79 -1.06 -26.27
C VAL A 468 14.48 -0.45 -27.48
N ALA A 469 14.92 0.82 -27.41
CA ALA A 469 15.55 1.51 -28.52
C ALA A 469 16.79 0.76 -29.05
N ALA A 470 17.68 0.31 -28.17
CA ALA A 470 18.85 -0.49 -28.53
C ALA A 470 18.43 -1.84 -29.17
N ASN A 471 17.63 -2.65 -28.46
CA ASN A 471 17.37 -4.03 -28.84
C ASN A 471 16.44 -4.19 -30.06
N PHE A 472 15.57 -3.22 -30.35
CA PHE A 472 14.73 -3.23 -31.55
C PHE A 472 15.40 -2.58 -32.77
N THR A 473 16.44 -1.76 -32.58
CA THR A 473 17.23 -1.20 -33.69
C THR A 473 18.12 -2.25 -34.34
N ILE A 474 18.72 -3.17 -33.55
CA ILE A 474 19.55 -4.26 -34.07
C ILE A 474 18.78 -5.21 -35.02
N LYS A 475 17.45 -5.34 -34.85
CA LYS A 475 16.58 -6.10 -35.78
C LYS A 475 16.16 -5.32 -37.03
N LYS A 476 16.55 -4.05 -37.15
CA LYS A 476 16.33 -3.20 -38.33
C LYS A 476 17.64 -2.96 -39.10
N GLU A 477 18.34 -4.04 -39.44
CA GLU A 477 18.98 -4.06 -40.76
C GLU A 477 17.88 -3.82 -41.80
N TRP A 478 17.86 -2.63 -42.39
CA TRP A 478 16.92 -2.31 -43.44
C TRP A 478 17.20 -3.22 -44.63
N LYS A 479 16.30 -4.16 -44.91
CA LYS A 479 16.21 -4.80 -46.22
C LYS A 479 15.74 -3.77 -47.24
N THR A 480 16.65 -2.87 -47.63
CA THR A 480 16.58 -2.07 -48.86
C THR A 480 16.66 -3.01 -50.05
N LYS A 481 15.58 -3.77 -50.28
CA LYS A 481 15.34 -4.45 -51.55
C LYS A 481 15.34 -3.36 -52.61
N ASN A 482 16.35 -3.42 -53.49
CA ASN A 482 16.48 -2.52 -54.62
C ASN A 482 15.20 -2.56 -55.47
N TYR A 483 14.37 -1.52 -55.37
CA TYR A 483 13.52 -1.11 -56.50
C TYR A 483 14.39 -0.40 -57.54
N ARG A 484 15.32 -1.16 -58.14
CA ARG A 484 15.75 -0.86 -59.51
C ARG A 484 14.58 -1.28 -60.39
N GLY A 485 14.09 -0.36 -61.21
CA GLY A 485 13.00 -0.67 -62.13
C GLY A 485 13.48 -1.64 -63.21
N GLU A 486 12.69 -2.69 -63.45
CA GLU A 486 12.74 -3.45 -64.70
C GLU A 486 11.53 -3.04 -65.52
N THR A 487 11.79 -2.29 -66.60
CA THR A 487 10.81 -2.02 -67.65
C THR A 487 10.77 -3.20 -68.61
N HIS A 488 9.62 -3.85 -68.73
CA HIS A 488 9.24 -4.66 -69.90
C HIS A 488 7.73 -4.72 -70.05
#